data_AF-A0A7X5N238-F1
#
_entry.id   AF-A0A7X5N238-F1
#
_cell.length_a   1.000
_cell.length_b   1.000
_cell.length_c   1.000
_cell.angle_alpha   90.00
_cell.angle_beta   90.00
_cell.angle_gamma   90.00
#
_symmetry.space_group_name_H-M   'P 1'
#
loop_
_entity.id
_entity.type
_entity.pdbx_description
1 polymer ?
#
loop_
_entity_poly.entity_id
_entity_poly.type
_entity_poly.pdbx_seq_one_letter_code
_entity_poly.pdbx_strand_id
1 'polypeptide(L)' 'CTAQTRYRQPDEPCTVEVQDDGSVQVRFERPQRAVTPGQSLVLYDGEECLGGAVIAATDAPLERQLAGSSFSPEVVA' A
#
# COMPACT_ATOMS: atom_id res chain seq x y z
N CYS A 1 9.50 7.56 -2.12
CA CYS A 1 8.74 7.42 -3.38
C CYS A 1 7.27 7.71 -3.08
N THR A 2 6.41 7.69 -4.10
CA THR A 2 4.95 7.75 -3.93
C THR A 2 4.33 6.44 -4.41
N ALA A 3 3.09 6.17 -3.98
CA ALA A 3 2.37 4.98 -4.39
C ALA A 3 0.90 5.23 -4.70
N GLN A 4 0.38 4.50 -5.70
CA GLN A 4 -1.03 4.47 -6.07
C GLN A 4 -1.61 3.09 -5.76
N THR A 5 -2.67 3.03 -4.95
CA THR A 5 -3.38 1.79 -4.60
C THR A 5 -4.63 1.55 -5.45
N ARG A 6 -5.04 2.54 -6.24
CA ARG A 6 -6.24 2.54 -7.08
C ARG A 6 -6.04 3.37 -8.33
N TYR A 7 -6.53 2.85 -9.47
CA TYR A 7 -6.46 3.56 -10.73
C TYR A 7 -7.11 4.96 -10.64
N ARG A 8 -6.38 5.98 -11.13
CA ARG A 8 -6.76 7.41 -11.11
C ARG A 8 -6.85 8.05 -9.72
N GLN A 9 -6.43 7.37 -8.66
CA GLN A 9 -6.16 8.05 -7.39
C GLN A 9 -4.83 8.82 -7.52
N PRO A 10 -4.71 10.04 -6.99
CA PRO A 10 -3.41 10.65 -6.79
C PRO A 10 -2.48 9.70 -6.02
N ASP A 11 -1.22 9.63 -6.43
CA ASP A 11 -0.18 8.93 -5.72
C ASP A 11 0.10 9.62 -4.37
N GLU A 12 0.38 8.83 -3.35
CA GLU A 12 0.56 9.31 -1.98
C GLU A 12 1.98 9.01 -1.50
N PRO A 13 2.62 9.92 -0.75
CA PRO A 13 3.93 9.69 -0.15
C PRO A 13 3.95 8.42 0.72
N CYS A 14 4.99 7.61 0.52
CA CYS A 14 5.18 6.37 1.28
C CYS A 14 6.66 5.99 1.41
N THR A 15 6.90 5.14 2.41
CA THR A 15 8.16 4.40 2.58
C THR A 15 7.94 2.95 2.16
N VAL A 16 8.94 2.37 1.48
CA VAL A 16 8.91 1.00 0.99
C VAL A 16 10.07 0.23 1.62
N GLU A 17 9.77 -0.95 2.15
CA GLU A 17 10.75 -1.91 2.65
C GLU A 17 10.59 -3.23 1.89
N VAL A 18 11.67 -3.66 1.22
CA VAL A 18 11.71 -4.94 0.49
C VAL A 18 12.13 -6.02 1.48
N GLN A 19 11.33 -7.07 1.59
CA GLN A 19 11.57 -8.20 2.47
C GLN A 19 12.41 -9.28 1.77
N ASP A 20 13.03 -10.15 2.57
CA ASP A 20 13.89 -11.24 2.06
C ASP A 20 13.14 -12.25 1.18
N ASP A 21 11.82 -12.37 1.35
CA ASP A 21 10.95 -13.26 0.56
C ASP A 21 10.48 -12.62 -0.76
N GLY A 22 10.90 -11.39 -1.04
CA GLY A 22 10.54 -10.63 -2.23
C GLY A 22 9.22 -9.87 -2.13
N SER A 23 8.52 -9.94 -0.99
CA SER A 23 7.38 -9.07 -0.71
C SER A 23 7.85 -7.63 -0.40
N VAL A 24 6.92 -6.68 -0.51
CA VAL A 24 7.16 -5.28 -0.19
C VAL A 24 6.15 -4.80 0.86
N GLN A 25 6.69 -4.27 1.95
CA GLN A 25 5.90 -3.55 2.94
C GLN A 25 5.91 -2.05 2.60
N VAL A 26 4.72 -1.48 2.45
CA VAL A 26 4.53 -0.09 2.07
C VAL A 26 3.77 0.64 3.17
N ARG A 27 4.41 1.67 3.69
CA ARG A 27 3.87 2.51 4.76
C ARG A 27 3.56 3.89 4.22
N PHE A 28 2.28 4.25 4.19
CA PHE A 28 1.85 5.58 3.75
C PHE A 28 2.01 6.60 4.87
N GLU A 29 2.43 7.82 4.53
CA GLU A 29 2.50 8.92 5.50
C GLU A 29 1.11 9.29 6.06
N ARG A 30 0.08 9.08 5.24
CA ARG A 30 -1.33 9.31 5.60
C ARG A 30 -2.13 8.02 5.44
N PRO A 31 -3.05 7.71 6.38
CA PRO A 31 -3.89 6.52 6.28
C PRO A 31 -4.68 6.48 4.96
N GLN A 32 -4.59 5.34 4.27
CA GLN A 32 -5.32 5.11 3.02
C GLN A 32 -6.65 4.42 3.29
N ARG A 33 -7.69 4.82 2.57
CA ARG A 33 -9.02 4.20 2.69
C ARG A 33 -9.24 3.22 1.57
N ALA A 34 -9.93 2.13 1.90
CA ALA A 34 -10.39 1.14 0.94
C ALA A 34 -9.25 0.56 0.06
N VAL A 35 -8.05 0.42 0.63
CA VAL A 35 -7.04 -0.48 0.08
C VAL A 35 -7.62 -1.89 0.15
N THR A 36 -7.49 -2.68 -0.92
CA THR A 36 -8.17 -3.97 -1.03
C THR A 36 -7.21 -5.02 -1.59
N PRO A 37 -7.02 -6.15 -0.90
CA PRO A 37 -6.24 -7.27 -1.41
C PRO A 37 -6.69 -7.71 -2.81
N GLY A 38 -5.73 -8.10 -3.64
CA GLY A 38 -5.93 -8.43 -5.04
C GLY A 38 -5.96 -7.22 -5.98
N GLN A 39 -5.97 -5.97 -5.47
CA GLN A 39 -5.71 -4.79 -6.29
C GLN A 39 -4.21 -4.55 -6.44
N SER A 40 -3.82 -3.75 -7.44
CA SER A 40 -2.42 -3.39 -7.66
C SER A 40 -2.01 -2.18 -6.82
N LEU A 41 -0.80 -2.26 -6.26
CA LEU A 41 -0.02 -1.14 -5.76
C LEU A 41 1.01 -0.77 -6.83
N VAL A 42 1.13 0.50 -7.19
CA VAL A 42 2.14 0.98 -8.15
C VAL A 42 3.02 2.02 -7.48
N LEU A 43 4.34 1.89 -7.63
CA LEU A 43 5.35 2.77 -7.03
C LEU A 43 5.92 3.74 -8.07
N TYR A 44 6.11 4.99 -7.66
CA TYR A 44 6.63 6.06 -8.52
C TYR A 44 7.75 6.87 -7.84
N ASP A 45 8.72 7.32 -8.63
CA ASP A 45 9.67 8.37 -8.25
C ASP A 45 9.52 9.56 -9.21
N GLY A 46 8.71 10.54 -8.80
CA GLY A 46 8.27 11.61 -9.69
C GLY A 46 7.41 11.05 -10.83
N GLU A 47 7.87 11.19 -12.07
CA GLU A 47 7.18 10.67 -13.26
C GLU A 47 7.61 9.22 -13.63
N GLU A 48 8.64 8.69 -12.98
CA GLU A 48 9.16 7.35 -13.26
C GLU A 48 8.35 6.28 -12.55
N CYS A 49 7.87 5.28 -13.31
CA CYS A 49 7.22 4.09 -12.76
C CYS A 49 8.29 3.07 -12.35
N LEU A 50 8.42 2.84 -11.04
CA LEU A 50 9.38 1.89 -10.48
C LEU A 50 8.90 0.44 -10.59
N GLY A 51 7.58 0.24 -10.72
CA GLY A 51 6.95 -1.07 -10.81
C GLY A 51 5.67 -1.16 -9.99
N GLY A 52 5.17 -2.38 -9.83
CA GLY A 52 3.99 -2.63 -9.03
C GLY A 52 3.91 -4.05 -8.48
N ALA A 53 3.06 -4.22 -7.48
CA ALA A 53 2.83 -5.47 -6.77
C ALA A 53 1.33 -5.68 -6.54
N VAL A 54 0.92 -6.90 -6.24
CA VAL A 54 -0.48 -7.22 -5.91
C VAL A 54 -0.61 -7.12 -4.40
N ILE A 55 -1.50 -6.25 -3.92
CA ILE A 55 -1.75 -6.09 -2.50
C ILE A 55 -2.19 -7.44 -1.93
N ALA A 56 -1.42 -8.00 -1.02
CA ALA A 56 -1.69 -9.26 -0.37
C ALA A 56 -2.48 -9.05 0.93
N ALA A 57 -2.16 -8.00 1.68
CA ALA A 57 -2.83 -7.65 2.93
C ALA A 57 -2.74 -6.14 3.20
N THR A 58 -3.67 -5.61 3.98
CA THR A 58 -3.63 -4.22 4.45
C THR A 58 -4.26 -4.09 5.82
N ASP A 59 -3.83 -3.09 6.58
CA ASP A 59 -4.47 -2.70 7.83
C ASP A 59 -5.60 -1.65 7.63
N ALA A 60 -5.97 -1.34 6.38
CA ALA A 60 -6.89 -0.25 6.06
C ALA A 60 -8.25 -0.39 6.80
N PRO A 61 -8.88 0.72 7.22
CA PRO A 61 -9.97 0.74 8.20
C PRO A 61 -11.16 -0.19 7.91
N LEU A 62 -11.48 -0.45 6.64
CA LEU A 62 -12.60 -1.33 6.26
C LEU A 62 -12.28 -2.81 6.52
N GLU A 63 -11.06 -3.26 6.23
CA GLU A 63 -10.60 -4.61 6.61
C GLU A 63 -10.43 -4.71 8.13
N ARG A 64 -10.02 -3.61 8.75
CA ARG A 64 -9.89 -3.46 10.21
C ARG A 64 -11.20 -3.64 10.99
N GLN A 65 -12.35 -3.27 10.41
CA GLN A 65 -13.67 -3.55 10.98
C GLN A 65 -14.03 -5.04 10.97
N LEU A 66 -13.41 -5.82 10.08
CA LEU A 66 -13.53 -7.27 10.04
C LEU A 66 -12.50 -7.97 10.95
N ALA A 67 -11.34 -7.34 11.22
CA ALA A 67 -10.20 -7.98 11.89
C ALA A 67 -9.92 -7.57 13.36
N GLY A 68 -10.53 -6.50 13.90
CA GLY A 68 -10.60 -6.24 15.35
C GLY A 68 -9.29 -6.11 16.14
N SER A 69 -8.48 -5.06 15.90
CA SER A 69 -7.53 -4.45 16.90
C SER A 69 -6.75 -3.26 16.31
N SER A 70 -6.03 -2.50 17.16
CA SER A 70 -5.55 -1.12 16.99
C SER A 70 -4.15 -0.97 16.36
N PHE A 71 -3.98 -0.56 15.09
CA PHE A 71 -2.64 -0.50 14.46
C PHE A 71 -2.42 0.54 13.33
N SER A 72 -1.15 0.59 12.87
CA SER A 72 -0.43 1.56 12.01
C SER A 72 -0.58 1.28 10.51
N PRO A 73 -0.64 2.32 9.65
CA PRO A 73 -1.02 2.21 8.23
C PRO A 73 0.03 1.46 7.39
N GLU A 74 -0.17 0.17 7.18
CA GLU A 74 0.74 -0.73 6.47
C GLU A 74 -0.01 -1.55 5.40
N VAL A 75 0.56 -1.58 4.21
CA VAL A 75 0.12 -2.40 3.08
C VAL A 75 1.24 -3.38 2.76
N VAL A 76 0.92 -4.66 2.69
CA VAL A 76 1.85 -5.70 2.25
C VAL A 76 1.43 -6.11 0.85
N ALA A 77 2.35 -6.03 -0.10
CA ALA A 77 2.14 -6.36 -1.51
C ALA A 77 3.25 -7.27 -2.04
#